data_AF-T1KSS6-F1
#
_entry.id   AF-T1KSS6-F1
#
_cell.length_a   1.000
_cell.length_b   1.000
_cell.length_c   1.000
_cell.angle_alpha   90.00
_cell.angle_beta   90.00
_cell.angle_gamma   90.00
#
_symmetry.space_group_name_H-M   'P 1'
#
loop_
_entity.id
_entity.type
_entity.pdbx_description
1 polymer ?
#
loop_
_entity_poly.entity_id
_entity_poly.type
_entity_poly.pdbx_seq_one_letter_code
_entity_poly.pdbx_strand_id
1 'polypeptide(L)'
;MAVAQHNQEYKFYLSFKDSNCRDYITEKFYSNGLKHNVVPITMGAHPEDYKRSAPANSYIHVDDFFSPRHMFNLLRYELNDKF
;
A
#
# COMPACT_ATOMS: atom_id res chain seq x y z
N MET A 1 -21.32 -10.05 -2.98
CA MET A 1 -19.90 -9.80 -2.66
C MET A 1 -19.08 -10.93 -3.25
N ALA A 2 -18.43 -10.70 -4.39
CA ALA A 2 -17.45 -11.66 -4.90
C ALA A 2 -16.13 -11.40 -4.17
N VAL A 3 -15.70 -12.35 -3.33
CA VAL A 3 -14.31 -12.41 -2.89
C VAL A 3 -13.55 -12.93 -4.10
N ALA A 4 -12.78 -12.06 -4.75
CA ALA A 4 -11.87 -12.51 -5.79
C ALA A 4 -10.76 -13.33 -5.12
N GLN A 5 -10.91 -14.66 -5.13
CA GLN A 5 -9.77 -15.56 -4.99
C GLN A 5 -8.92 -15.40 -6.25
N HIS A 6 -7.94 -14.51 -6.21
CA HIS A 6 -6.99 -14.38 -7.29
C HIS A 6 -5.87 -15.40 -7.12
N ASN A 7 -5.87 -16.39 -7.99
CA ASN A 7 -4.74 -17.29 -8.25
C ASN A 7 -3.62 -16.56 -9.04
N GLN A 8 -3.37 -15.29 -8.72
CA GLN A 8 -2.32 -14.45 -9.29
C GLN A 8 -1.53 -13.82 -8.15
N GLU A 9 -0.21 -14.02 -8.15
CA GLU A 9 0.70 -13.38 -7.22
C GLU A 9 0.79 -11.89 -7.55
N TYR A 10 0.25 -11.02 -6.68
CA TYR A 10 0.40 -9.58 -6.80
C TYR A 10 1.41 -9.08 -5.76
N LYS A 11 2.43 -8.34 -6.19
CA LYS A 11 3.40 -7.71 -5.26
C LYS A 11 2.80 -6.53 -4.50
N PHE A 12 1.78 -5.86 -5.07
CA PHE A 12 1.20 -4.63 -4.52
C PHE A 12 -0.32 -4.71 -4.35
N TYR A 13 -0.85 -4.05 -3.31
CA TYR A 13 -2.28 -3.93 -3.04
C TYR A 13 -2.67 -2.46 -2.76
N LEU A 14 -3.70 -1.95 -3.45
CA LEU A 14 -4.22 -0.61 -3.19
C LEU A 14 -5.08 -0.60 -1.92
N SER A 15 -4.58 0.03 -0.86
CA SER A 15 -5.19 0.10 0.47
C SER A 15 -5.77 1.48 0.78
N PHE A 16 -6.45 2.09 -0.20
CA PHE A 16 -6.95 3.45 -0.09
C PHE A 16 -8.20 3.55 0.82
N LYS A 17 -8.24 4.62 1.59
CA LYS A 17 -9.40 5.04 2.38
C LYS A 17 -10.29 5.97 1.55
N ASP A 18 -11.57 5.98 1.86
CA ASP A 18 -12.56 6.81 1.15
C ASP A 18 -12.50 8.29 1.61
N SER A 19 -11.72 8.58 2.66
CA SER A 19 -11.51 9.91 3.19
C SER A 19 -10.12 10.02 3.81
N ASN A 20 -9.52 11.21 3.70
CA ASN A 20 -8.22 11.50 4.29
C ASN A 20 -8.42 12.02 5.72
N CYS A 21 -8.15 11.20 6.73
CA CYS A 21 -8.43 11.50 8.13
C CYS A 21 -7.31 10.96 9.02
N ARG A 22 -6.91 11.73 10.03
CA ARG A 22 -5.90 11.29 11.02
C ARG A 22 -6.32 9.97 11.66
N ASP A 23 -5.33 9.10 11.86
CA ASP A 23 -5.46 7.77 12.47
C ASP A 23 -6.44 6.82 11.75
N TYR A 24 -6.97 7.19 10.57
CA TYR A 24 -7.96 6.38 9.86
C TYR A 24 -7.28 5.29 9.02
N ILE A 25 -6.71 4.29 9.70
CA ILE A 25 -6.11 3.09 9.10
C ILE A 25 -7.00 1.89 9.41
N THR A 26 -7.14 0.96 8.45
CA THR A 26 -8.23 -0.03 8.43
C THR A 26 -7.74 -1.40 7.96
N GLU A 27 -8.61 -2.41 7.98
CA GLU A 27 -8.38 -3.78 7.53
C GLU A 27 -7.80 -3.89 6.11
N LYS A 28 -8.06 -2.93 5.21
CA LYS A 28 -7.42 -2.90 3.89
C LYS A 28 -5.88 -2.86 4.00
N PHE A 29 -5.36 -2.10 4.96
CA PHE A 29 -3.92 -1.98 5.19
C PHE A 29 -3.37 -3.20 5.94
N TYR A 30 -3.97 -3.53 7.07
CA TYR A 30 -3.47 -4.60 7.94
C TYR A 30 -3.79 -6.00 7.42
N SER A 31 -5.07 -6.30 7.24
CA SER A 31 -5.52 -7.64 6.91
C SER A 31 -5.30 -7.94 5.44
N ASN A 32 -5.75 -7.11 4.52
CA ASN A 32 -5.64 -7.42 3.08
C ASN A 32 -4.23 -7.15 2.52
N GLY A 33 -3.50 -6.23 3.15
CA GLY A 33 -2.13 -5.89 2.81
C GLY A 33 -1.11 -6.73 3.57
N LEU A 34 -0.68 -6.20 4.73
CA LEU A 34 0.46 -6.73 5.49
C LEU A 34 0.37 -8.23 5.83
N LYS A 35 -0.83 -8.77 6.11
CA LYS A 35 -1.00 -10.19 6.44
C LYS A 35 -0.96 -11.15 5.23
N HIS A 36 -1.05 -10.66 4.00
CA HIS A 36 -1.11 -11.51 2.79
C HIS A 36 0.17 -11.46 1.94
N ASN A 37 1.31 -11.09 2.53
CA ASN A 37 2.61 -10.98 1.81
C ASN A 37 2.55 -10.07 0.56
N VAL A 38 1.71 -9.03 0.61
CA VAL A 38 1.63 -8.00 -0.45
C VAL A 38 1.99 -6.64 0.15
N VAL A 39 2.65 -5.80 -0.64
CA VAL A 39 3.05 -4.45 -0.22
C VAL A 39 1.85 -3.51 -0.38
N PRO A 40 1.31 -2.92 0.71
CA PRO A 40 0.22 -1.97 0.62
C PRO A 40 0.70 -0.64 0.01
N ILE A 41 -0.01 -0.13 -0.98
CA ILE A 41 0.07 1.26 -1.43
C ILE A 41 -1.07 2.01 -0.73
N THR A 42 -0.75 3.03 0.06
CA THR A 42 -1.66 3.62 1.04
C THR A 42 -1.98 5.08 0.70
N MET A 43 -3.24 5.47 0.92
CA MET A 43 -3.73 6.85 0.88
C MET A 43 -4.87 6.96 1.88
N GLY A 44 -4.91 8.03 2.67
CA GLY A 44 -5.94 8.23 3.69
C GLY A 44 -5.42 8.94 4.92
N ALA A 45 -4.89 8.17 5.88
CA ALA A 45 -4.31 8.72 7.09
C ALA A 45 -3.04 9.53 6.81
N HIS A 46 -2.57 10.31 7.79
CA HIS A 46 -1.35 11.08 7.61
C HIS A 46 -0.14 10.13 7.54
N PRO A 47 0.94 10.44 6.78
CA PRO A 47 2.12 9.58 6.71
C PRO A 47 2.69 9.18 8.08
N GLU A 48 2.65 10.10 9.05
CA GLU A 48 3.09 9.84 10.43
C GLU A 48 2.23 8.79 11.16
N ASP A 49 0.96 8.64 10.80
CA ASP A 49 0.08 7.63 11.40
C ASP A 49 0.52 6.25 10.94
N TYR A 50 0.81 6.09 9.65
CA TYR A 50 1.35 4.84 9.11
C TYR A 50 2.74 4.51 9.68
N LYS A 51 3.62 5.51 9.84
CA LYS A 51 4.96 5.32 10.45
C LYS A 51 4.88 4.82 11.89
N ARG A 52 3.89 5.26 12.67
CA ARG A 52 3.64 4.76 14.04
C ARG A 52 2.99 3.37 14.05
N SER A 53 2.21 3.05 13.02
CA SER A 53 1.38 1.85 12.96
C SER A 53 2.03 0.63 12.33
N ALA A 54 3.08 0.79 11.52
CA ALA A 54 3.71 -0.30 10.79
C ALA A 54 5.25 -0.19 10.73
N PRO A 55 5.97 -1.31 10.54
CA PRO A 55 7.41 -1.27 10.33
C PRO A 55 7.81 -0.38 9.15
N ALA A 56 8.98 0.24 9.25
CA ALA A 56 9.56 0.96 8.13
C ALA A 56 9.72 0.01 6.91
N ASN A 57 9.53 0.56 5.71
CA ASN A 57 9.64 -0.17 4.43
C ASN A 57 8.63 -1.32 4.24
N SER A 58 7.57 -1.41 5.06
CA SER A 58 6.52 -2.43 4.88
C SER A 58 5.33 -1.95 4.02
N TYR A 59 5.34 -0.70 3.54
CA TYR A 59 4.28 -0.09 2.74
C TYR A 59 4.82 1.10 1.93
N ILE A 60 4.00 1.58 1.00
CA ILE A 60 4.29 2.75 0.15
C ILE A 60 3.19 3.78 0.38
N HIS A 61 3.53 4.98 0.88
CA HIS A 61 2.57 6.07 1.00
C HIS A 61 2.57 6.92 -0.27
N VAL A 62 1.39 7.25 -0.81
CA VAL A 62 1.31 8.04 -2.06
C VAL A 62 1.93 9.43 -1.92
N ASP A 63 1.84 10.05 -0.74
CA ASP A 63 2.40 11.38 -0.45
C ASP A 63 3.94 11.40 -0.36
N ASP A 64 4.61 10.24 -0.36
CA ASP A 64 6.08 10.18 -0.43
C ASP A 64 6.61 10.52 -1.84
N PHE A 65 5.72 10.69 -2.82
CA PHE A 65 6.10 10.93 -4.22
C PHE A 65 5.59 12.28 -4.71
N PHE A 66 6.49 13.03 -5.37
CA PHE A 66 6.16 14.29 -6.03
C PHE A 66 5.08 14.20 -7.12
N SER A 67 4.85 13.01 -7.71
CA SER A 67 3.80 12.78 -8.70
C SER A 67 3.45 11.29 -8.84
N PRO A 68 2.26 10.97 -9.39
CA PRO A 68 1.90 9.58 -9.72
C PRO A 68 2.90 8.92 -10.67
N ARG A 69 3.51 9.68 -11.61
CA ARG A 69 4.54 9.18 -12.52
C ARG A 69 5.82 8.81 -11.78
N HIS A 70 6.22 9.59 -10.76
CA HIS A 70 7.36 9.27 -9.92
C HIS A 70 7.14 7.96 -9.16
N MET A 71 5.96 7.79 -8.54
CA MET A 71 5.58 6.53 -7.88
C MET A 71 5.59 5.36 -8.86
N PHE A 72 4.99 5.52 -10.04
CA PHE A 72 4.93 4.46 -11.05
C PHE A 72 6.33 4.02 -11.51
N ASN A 73 7.28 4.95 -11.63
CA ASN A 73 8.65 4.60 -11.97
C ASN A 73 9.30 3.69 -10.91
N LEU A 74 9.08 3.96 -9.62
CA LEU A 74 9.53 3.09 -8.52
C LEU A 74 8.85 1.72 -8.60
N LEU A 75 7.52 1.68 -8.70
CA LEU A 75 6.77 0.42 -8.78
C LEU A 75 7.23 -0.42 -9.97
N ARG A 76 7.50 0.20 -11.11
CA ARG A 76 8.02 -0.47 -12.30
C ARG A 76 9.43 -1.03 -12.07
N TYR A 77 10.30 -0.29 -11.37
CA TYR A 77 11.62 -0.79 -10.99
C TYR A 77 11.48 -2.04 -10.10
N GLU A 78 10.66 -1.94 -9.05
CA GLU A 78 10.38 -3.03 -8.11
C GLU A 78 9.75 -4.27 -8.74
N LEU A 79 8.93 -4.13 -9.79
CA LEU A 79 8.34 -5.26 -10.50
C LEU A 79 9.33 -5.97 -11.44
N ASN A 80 10.36 -5.27 -11.91
CA ASN A 80 11.33 -5.80 -12.86
C ASN A 80 12.58 -6.38 -12.18
N ASP A 81 12.85 -6.02 -10.93
CA ASP A 81 13.84 -6.69 -10.10
C ASP A 81 13.33 -8.10 -9.77
N LYS A 82 13.75 -9.07 -10.58
CA LYS A 82 13.53 -10.50 -10.31
C LYS A 82 14.53 -10.92 -9.24
N PHE A 83 14.03 -11.30 -8.06
CA PHE A 83 14.79 -12.17 -7.15
C PHE A 83 15.10 -13.50 -7.85
#